data_AF-A0A9X9A7K5-F1
#
_entry.id   AF-A0A9X9A7K5-F1
#
_cell.length_a   1.000
_cell.length_b   1.000
_cell.length_c   1.000
_cell.angle_alpha   90.00
_cell.angle_beta   90.00
_cell.angle_gamma   90.00
#
_symmetry.space_group_name_H-M   'P 1'
#
loop_
_entity.id
_entity.type
_entity.pdbx_description
1 polymer ?
#
loop_
_entity_poly.entity_id
_entity_poly.type
_entity_poly.pdbx_seq_one_letter_code
_entity_poly.pdbx_strand_id
1 'polypeptide(L)' 'MTDFQKQFFARLYIEEKDTVSFEDLSNIMYAMAQTVPFENLNILEKNFKEISKENLKEKILVN' A
#
# COMPACT_ATOMS: atom_id res chain seq x y z
N MET A 1 -5.17 -11.93 -9.77
CA MET A 1 -4.90 -10.76 -8.89
C MET A 1 -6.13 -10.33 -8.09
N THR A 2 -6.01 -10.10 -6.79
CA THR A 2 -7.08 -9.55 -5.92
C THR A 2 -7.21 -8.03 -6.09
N ASP A 3 -8.36 -7.45 -5.70
CA ASP A 3 -8.58 -6.00 -5.66
C ASP A 3 -7.47 -5.27 -4.88
N PHE A 4 -7.11 -5.80 -3.69
CA PHE A 4 -6.02 -5.25 -2.89
C PHE A 4 -4.69 -5.21 -3.64
N GLN A 5 -4.35 -6.27 -4.38
CA GLN A 5 -3.10 -6.33 -5.15
C GLN A 5 -3.08 -5.29 -6.28
N LYS A 6 -4.19 -5.12 -7.00
CA LYS A 6 -4.30 -4.10 -8.07
C LYS A 6 -4.07 -2.70 -7.53
N GLN A 7 -4.77 -2.36 -6.44
CA GLN A 7 -4.62 -1.06 -5.77
C GLN A 7 -3.19 -0.87 -5.23
N PHE A 8 -2.57 -1.94 -4.73
CA PHE A 8 -1.19 -1.90 -4.24
C PHE A 8 -0.18 -1.59 -5.35
N PHE A 9 -0.27 -2.27 -6.49
CA PHE A 9 0.61 -2.00 -7.65
C PHE A 9 0.40 -0.58 -8.19
N ALA A 10 -0.86 -0.14 -8.32
CA ALA A 10 -1.19 1.22 -8.74
C ALA A 10 -0.61 2.29 -7.80
N ARG A 11 -0.75 2.10 -6.48
CA ARG A 11 -0.25 3.05 -5.47
C ARG A 11 1.26 3.20 -5.46
N LEU A 12 1.99 2.14 -5.82
CA LEU A 12 3.45 2.09 -5.91
C LEU A 12 4.00 2.53 -7.28
N TYR A 13 3.14 2.79 -8.28
CA TYR A 13 3.53 3.09 -9.66
C TYR A 13 4.43 2.02 -10.30
N ILE A 14 4.12 0.75 -10.06
CA ILE A 14 4.83 -0.40 -10.66
C ILE A 14 3.87 -1.26 -11.47
N GLU A 15 4.41 -2.04 -12.41
CA GLU A 15 3.62 -2.92 -13.28
C GLU A 15 2.86 -3.99 -12.47
N GLU A 16 1.59 -4.22 -12.85
CA GLU A 16 0.79 -5.31 -12.28
C GLU A 16 1.44 -6.67 -12.59
N LYS A 17 1.63 -7.50 -11.57
CA LYS A 17 2.14 -8.87 -11.73
C LYS A 17 1.17 -9.90 -11.16
N ASP A 18 0.74 -10.86 -11.99
CA ASP A 18 -0.08 -11.98 -11.53
C ASP A 18 0.69 -12.96 -10.64
N THR A 19 2.01 -13.06 -10.84
CA THR A 19 2.93 -13.83 -9.97
C THR A 19 4.07 -12.92 -9.54
N VAL A 20 4.23 -12.76 -8.23
CA VAL A 20 5.35 -12.02 -7.62
C VAL A 20 6.41 -13.03 -7.19
N SER A 21 7.65 -12.88 -7.66
CA SER A 21 8.77 -13.74 -7.26
C SER A 21 9.52 -13.16 -6.06
N PHE A 22 10.50 -13.91 -5.54
CA PHE A 22 11.35 -13.44 -4.45
C PHE A 22 12.24 -12.26 -4.87
N GLU A 23 12.73 -12.26 -6.11
CA GLU A 23 13.59 -11.21 -6.68
C GLU A 23 12.85 -9.87 -6.82
N ASP A 24 11.53 -9.91 -7.04
CA ASP A 24 10.68 -8.72 -7.14
C ASP A 24 10.59 -7.93 -5.82
N LEU A 25 10.75 -8.61 -4.67
CA LEU A 25 10.46 -8.05 -3.35
C LEU A 25 11.30 -6.81 -3.05
N SER A 26 12.59 -6.83 -3.41
CA SER A 26 13.50 -5.69 -3.15
C SER A 26 13.03 -4.41 -3.85
N ASN A 27 12.60 -4.52 -5.11
CA ASN A 27 12.09 -3.39 -5.88
C ASN A 27 10.71 -2.94 -5.39
N ILE A 28 9.84 -3.88 -5.00
CA ILE A 28 8.53 -3.55 -4.40
C ILE A 28 8.72 -2.77 -3.09
N MET A 29 9.63 -3.22 -2.22
CA MET A 29 9.95 -2.53 -0.97
C MET A 29 10.52 -1.13 -1.22
N TYR A 30 11.40 -0.99 -2.21
CA TYR A 30 11.93 0.30 -2.63
C TYR A 30 10.83 1.24 -3.14
N ALA A 31 9.97 0.77 -4.03
CA ALA A 31 8.85 1.56 -4.56
C ALA A 31 7.89 2.00 -3.45
N MET A 32 7.60 1.15 -2.47
CA MET A 32 6.80 1.51 -1.30
C MET A 32 7.44 2.67 -0.53
N ALA A 33 8.75 2.62 -0.26
CA ALA A 33 9.46 3.68 0.44
C ALA A 33 9.45 5.02 -0.31
N GLN A 34 9.43 4.99 -1.65
CA GLN A 34 9.33 6.21 -2.48
C GLN A 34 7.92 6.80 -2.52
N THR A 35 6.88 6.01 -2.24
CA THR A 35 5.49 6.38 -2.56
C THR A 35 4.57 6.47 -1.35
N VAL A 36 4.78 5.65 -0.32
CA VAL A 36 3.97 5.60 0.91
C VAL A 36 4.72 6.31 2.03
N PRO A 37 4.29 7.51 2.45
CA PRO A 37 4.97 8.25 3.50
C PRO A 37 4.78 7.60 4.87
N PHE A 38 5.73 7.82 5.76
CA PHE A 38 5.56 7.55 7.19
C PHE A 38 4.92 8.79 7.84
N GLU A 39 3.69 8.66 8.33
CA GLU A 39 2.90 9.76 8.91
C GLU A 39 2.09 9.32 10.14
N ASN A 40 1.68 10.30 10.95
CA ASN A 40 0.84 10.12 12.14
C ASN A 40 -0.35 11.10 12.21
N LEU A 41 -0.80 11.64 11.08
CA LEU A 41 -1.84 12.67 11.01
C LEU A 41 -3.16 12.20 11.62
N ASN A 42 -3.54 10.96 11.37
CA ASN A 42 -4.80 10.40 11.90
C ASN A 42 -4.81 10.23 13.44
N ILE A 43 -3.63 10.22 14.07
CA ILE A 43 -3.50 10.27 15.54
C ILE A 43 -3.84 11.67 16.03
N LEU A 44 -3.31 12.70 15.36
CA LEU A 44 -3.56 14.11 15.68
C LEU A 44 -5.03 14.48 15.44
N GLU A 45 -5.62 13.98 14.36
CA GLU A 45 -7.03 14.16 14.00
C GLU A 45 -7.99 13.27 14.82
N LYS A 46 -7.45 12.35 15.63
CA LYS A 46 -8.23 11.39 16.45
C LYS A 46 -9.23 10.56 15.63
N ASN A 47 -8.90 10.25 14.38
CA ASN A 47 -9.75 9.51 13.44
C ASN A 47 -9.11 8.19 12.95
N PHE A 48 -8.16 7.63 13.71
CA PHE A 48 -7.61 6.31 13.42
C PHE A 48 -8.71 5.23 13.51
N LYS A 49 -8.64 4.25 12.61
CA LYS A 49 -9.58 3.13 12.52
C LYS A 49 -8.92 1.85 13.00
N GLU A 50 -9.73 0.83 13.27
CA GLU A 50 -9.25 -0.53 13.54
C GLU A 50 -8.32 -1.02 12.42
N ILE A 51 -7.23 -1.70 12.79
CA ILE A 51 -6.29 -2.25 11.82
C ILE A 51 -6.92 -3.49 11.16
N SER A 52 -7.46 -3.29 9.96
CA SER A 52 -8.03 -4.34 9.11
C SER A 52 -7.55 -4.15 7.67
N LYS A 53 -7.59 -5.22 6.88
CA LYS A 53 -7.18 -5.17 5.46
C LYS A 53 -7.96 -4.12 4.67
N GLU A 54 -9.26 -3.99 4.93
CA GLU A 54 -10.13 -3.00 4.26
C GLU A 54 -9.79 -1.57 4.68
N ASN A 55 -9.61 -1.29 5.98
CA ASN A 55 -9.26 0.05 6.46
C ASN A 55 -7.87 0.50 5.96
N LEU A 56 -6.92 -0.44 5.86
CA LEU A 56 -5.59 -0.16 5.31
C LEU A 56 -5.64 0.10 3.80
N LYS A 57 -6.42 -0.69 3.04
CA LYS A 57 -6.63 -0.45 1.61
C LYS A 57 -7.18 0.94 1.36
N GLU A 58 -8.24 1.30 2.07
CA GLU A 58 -8.87 2.62 1.95
C GLU A 58 -7.89 3.76 2.28
N LYS A 59 -7.25 3.70 3.46
CA LYS A 59 -6.37 4.79 3.92
C LYS A 59 -5.11 4.94 3.07
N ILE A 60 -4.49 3.82 2.67
CA ILE A 60 -3.13 3.83 2.12
C ILE A 60 -3.13 3.74 0.59
N LEU A 61 -4.08 3.01 0.00
CA LEU A 61 -4.05 2.64 -1.43
C LEU A 61 -5.09 3.37 -2.30
N VAL A 62 -6.24 3.78 -1.73
CA VAL A 62 -7.35 4.41 -2.47
C VAL A 62 -7.36 5.94 -2.32
N ASN A 63 -6.98 6.43 -1.14
CA ASN A 63 -6.88 7.86 -0.83
C ASN A 63 -5.87 8.61 -1.70
#